data_AF-A0A1H1A044-F1
#
_entry.id   AF-A0A1H1A044-F1
#
_cell.length_a   1.000
_cell.length_b   1.000
_cell.length_c   1.000
_cell.angle_alpha   90.00
_cell.angle_beta   90.00
_cell.angle_gamma   90.00
#
_symmetry.space_group_name_H-M   'P 1'
#
loop_
_entity.id
_entity.type
_entity.pdbx_description
1 polymer ?
#
loop_
_entity_poly.entity_id
_entity_poly.type
_entity_poly.pdbx_seq_one_letter_code
_entity_poly.pdbx_strand_id
1 'polypeptide(L)'
;MGVATSAMLLYVAKSYRGYLRVGDLIIPFALLHYGVGYSLWGFQFQFLSSVFFMTLFIYFSFHYTQKAKNGFLSGAALALLAASLCGMNGVLFAITESIGMLVWLFYPRTTPRNVPAIAMFAVVLAIGALIWVKWVPSAASSVGGINSRVFIRYIYSLVPASMGVLSFQNTFFAFLTVSLLLTGMLAFMAQKLKSRSLTLDDYVLAIAALASLMVMISVAVGRSKAQGEWNNVLGMHYGLMSVFIPVCSWLIVSKWLPDRASSLVGIALAAMFYIAFIENAQWRYSVVNSAGEHQTQIVQALQAGTDAKVLADTYVNDFTIDTPQNRSDVANGITAFRADGATLYGGSR
;
A
#
# COMPACT_ATOMS: atom_id res chain seq x y z
N MET A 1 0.31 3.91 12.98
CA MET A 1 0.96 3.17 11.87
C MET A 1 1.80 4.09 10.98
N GLY A 2 1.24 5.14 10.35
CA GLY A 2 2.00 6.00 9.41
C GLY A 2 3.32 6.58 9.93
N VAL A 3 3.37 7.06 11.19
CA VAL A 3 4.62 7.53 11.84
C VAL A 3 5.65 6.41 11.95
N ALA A 4 5.25 5.23 12.41
CA ALA A 4 6.13 4.07 12.53
C ALA A 4 6.65 3.61 11.16
N THR A 5 5.78 3.53 10.16
CA THR A 5 6.14 3.22 8.76
C THR A 5 7.18 4.23 8.25
N SER A 6 6.96 5.53 8.50
CA SER A 6 7.89 6.58 8.08
C SER A 6 9.25 6.43 8.75
N ALA A 7 9.27 6.21 10.07
CA ALA A 7 10.51 6.01 10.84
C ALA A 7 11.29 4.78 10.35
N MET A 8 10.61 3.66 10.07
CA MET A 8 11.23 2.45 9.53
C MET A 8 11.83 2.69 8.14
N LEU A 9 11.13 3.38 7.24
CA LEU A 9 11.66 3.68 5.91
C LEU A 9 12.79 4.72 5.95
N LEU A 10 12.75 5.70 6.86
CA LEU A 10 13.88 6.61 7.10
C LEU A 10 15.09 5.85 7.66
N TYR A 11 14.88 4.88 8.55
CA TYR A 11 15.93 3.99 9.00
C TYR A 11 16.54 3.20 7.83
N VAL A 12 15.69 2.63 6.96
CA VAL A 12 16.13 1.92 5.75
C VAL A 12 16.92 2.86 4.83
N ALA A 13 16.45 4.08 4.62
CA ALA A 13 17.12 5.10 3.81
C ALA A 13 18.53 5.43 4.32
N LYS A 14 18.66 5.65 5.64
CA LYS A 14 19.95 5.89 6.31
C LYS A 14 20.84 4.66 6.25
N SER A 15 20.28 3.48 6.49
CA SER A 15 21.00 2.21 6.46
C SER A 15 21.54 1.86 5.07
N TYR A 16 20.76 2.14 4.03
CA TYR A 16 21.10 1.83 2.65
C TYR A 16 22.22 2.71 2.09
N ARG A 17 22.23 4.01 2.43
CA ARG A 17 23.21 4.99 1.90
C ARG A 17 24.30 5.39 2.90
N GLY A 18 24.09 5.15 4.19
CA GLY A 18 24.92 5.65 5.30
C GLY A 18 24.46 7.01 5.88
N TYR A 19 23.56 7.72 5.19
CA TYR A 19 23.09 9.05 5.56
C TYR A 19 21.68 9.32 5.02
N LEU A 20 21.05 10.37 5.54
CA LEU A 20 19.77 10.89 5.05
C LEU A 20 20.01 12.06 4.09
N ARG A 21 19.12 12.22 3.11
CA ARG A 21 19.07 13.32 2.15
C ARG A 21 17.75 14.08 2.32
N VAL A 22 17.71 15.34 1.90
CA VAL A 22 16.48 16.16 1.90
C VAL A 22 15.34 15.47 1.14
N GLY A 23 15.65 14.78 0.04
CA GLY A 23 14.64 14.01 -0.70
C GLY A 23 13.99 12.88 0.07
N ASP A 24 14.52 12.45 1.23
CA ASP A 24 13.87 11.43 2.05
C ASP A 24 12.61 11.95 2.74
N LEU A 25 12.38 13.28 2.71
CA LEU A 25 11.12 13.88 3.15
C LEU A 25 9.92 13.39 2.32
N ILE A 26 10.12 12.81 1.13
CA ILE A 26 9.03 12.12 0.42
C ILE A 26 8.39 11.02 1.26
N ILE A 27 9.15 10.37 2.17
CA ILE A 27 8.66 9.27 2.99
C ILE A 27 7.55 9.75 3.94
N PRO A 28 7.80 10.69 4.88
CA PRO A 28 6.75 11.17 5.75
C PRO A 28 5.65 11.89 4.98
N PHE A 29 5.97 12.66 3.92
CA PHE A 29 4.93 13.36 3.16
C PHE A 29 4.00 12.40 2.42
N ALA A 30 4.50 11.30 1.85
CA ALA A 30 3.68 10.30 1.18
C ALA A 30 2.86 9.42 2.15
N LEU A 31 3.31 9.24 3.39
CA LEU A 31 2.66 8.33 4.35
C LEU A 31 1.72 9.03 5.32
N LEU A 32 2.10 10.21 5.83
CA LEU A 32 1.36 10.87 6.90
C LEU A 32 0.10 11.55 6.42
N HIS A 33 -0.01 11.89 5.12
CA HIS A 33 -1.24 12.51 4.59
C HIS A 33 -2.45 11.58 4.67
N TYR A 34 -2.23 10.26 4.64
CA TYR A 34 -3.28 9.26 4.86
C TYR A 34 -3.80 9.22 6.30
N GLY A 35 -3.10 9.84 7.25
CA GLY A 35 -3.52 9.98 8.65
C GLY A 35 -4.27 11.28 8.97
N VAL A 36 -4.45 12.18 8.00
CA VAL A 36 -5.10 13.48 8.22
C VAL A 36 -6.59 13.39 7.89
N GLY A 37 -7.51 13.65 8.82
CA GLY A 37 -8.96 13.64 8.54
C GLY A 37 -9.61 12.24 8.44
N TYR A 38 -10.80 12.08 9.04
CA TYR A 38 -11.62 10.84 9.03
C TYR A 38 -12.22 10.60 7.61
N SER A 39 -12.69 9.43 7.16
CA SER A 39 -13.55 8.41 7.78
C SER A 39 -13.49 7.06 7.05
N LEU A 40 -13.95 5.97 7.70
CA LEU A 40 -13.91 4.55 7.27
C LEU A 40 -12.63 3.78 7.65
N TRP A 41 -12.23 3.86 8.92
CA TRP A 41 -11.07 3.14 9.46
C TRP A 41 -11.09 1.64 9.18
N GLY A 42 -12.25 0.97 9.25
CA GLY A 42 -12.34 -0.46 8.94
C GLY A 42 -11.90 -0.79 7.52
N PHE A 43 -12.38 -0.05 6.52
CA PHE A 43 -11.98 -0.24 5.12
C PHE A 43 -10.53 0.19 4.86
N GLN A 44 -10.07 1.26 5.51
CA GLN A 44 -8.71 1.77 5.35
C GLN A 44 -7.65 0.92 6.08
N PHE A 45 -8.04 0.20 7.13
CA PHE A 45 -7.15 -0.59 7.98
C PHE A 45 -6.43 -1.69 7.20
N GLN A 46 -7.11 -2.36 6.27
CA GLN A 46 -6.48 -3.37 5.41
C GLN A 46 -5.34 -2.78 4.54
N PHE A 47 -5.51 -1.57 4.01
CA PHE A 47 -4.48 -0.90 3.20
C PHE A 47 -3.31 -0.43 4.08
N LEU A 48 -3.61 0.22 5.21
CA LEU A 48 -2.61 0.69 6.18
C LEU A 48 -1.78 -0.47 6.74
N SER A 49 -2.43 -1.56 7.13
CA SER A 49 -1.77 -2.74 7.68
C SER A 49 -0.92 -3.44 6.62
N SER A 50 -1.41 -3.57 5.39
CA SER A 50 -0.63 -4.12 4.27
C SER A 50 0.68 -3.35 4.06
N VAL A 51 0.62 -2.01 4.01
CA VAL A 51 1.81 -1.16 3.85
C VAL A 51 2.71 -1.19 5.08
N PHE A 52 2.14 -1.23 6.28
CA PHE A 52 2.91 -1.34 7.52
C PHE A 52 3.71 -2.64 7.59
N PHE A 53 3.08 -3.79 7.33
CA PHE A 53 3.74 -5.09 7.36
C PHE A 53 4.73 -5.26 6.21
N MET A 54 4.43 -4.72 5.04
CA MET A 54 5.39 -4.65 3.93
C MET A 54 6.63 -3.82 4.31
N THR A 55 6.44 -2.73 5.04
CA THR A 55 7.56 -1.92 5.56
C THR A 55 8.36 -2.66 6.62
N LEU A 56 7.70 -3.41 7.51
CA LEU A 56 8.38 -4.27 8.49
C LEU A 56 9.23 -5.34 7.80
N PHE A 57 8.75 -5.93 6.72
CA PHE A 57 9.52 -6.87 5.90
C PHE A 57 10.81 -6.22 5.36
N ILE A 58 10.72 -5.02 4.77
CA ILE A 58 11.89 -4.28 4.28
C ILE A 58 12.83 -3.98 5.45
N TYR A 59 12.31 -3.42 6.53
CA TYR A 59 13.08 -3.06 7.72
C TYR A 59 13.86 -4.24 8.31
N PHE A 60 13.21 -5.38 8.50
CA PHE A 60 13.87 -6.58 9.01
C PHE A 60 14.90 -7.15 8.02
N SER A 61 14.64 -7.08 6.72
CA SER A 61 15.60 -7.52 5.70
C SER A 61 16.89 -6.68 5.74
N PHE A 62 16.77 -5.36 5.96
CA PHE A 62 17.92 -4.46 6.17
C PHE A 62 18.64 -4.72 7.50
N HIS A 63 17.91 -5.05 8.56
CA HIS A 63 18.56 -5.45 9.81
C HIS A 63 19.34 -6.76 9.67
N TYR A 64 18.85 -7.69 8.85
CA TYR A 64 19.57 -8.91 8.53
C TYR A 64 20.91 -8.60 7.84
N THR A 65 20.95 -7.71 6.85
CA THR A 65 22.20 -7.38 6.14
C THR A 65 23.23 -6.72 7.06
N GLN A 66 22.80 -5.95 8.06
CA GLN A 66 23.69 -5.29 9.01
C GLN A 66 24.21 -6.20 10.13
N LYS A 67 23.38 -7.14 10.60
CA LYS A 67 23.67 -7.92 11.81
C LYS A 67 23.93 -9.39 11.55
N ALA A 68 23.64 -9.89 10.34
CA ALA A 68 23.75 -11.28 9.93
C ALA A 68 23.05 -12.28 10.88
N LYS A 69 21.99 -11.85 11.57
CA LYS A 69 21.21 -12.70 12.48
C LYS A 69 19.97 -13.24 11.79
N ASN A 70 19.86 -14.58 11.70
CA ASN A 70 18.76 -15.26 11.02
C ASN A 70 17.35 -14.88 11.55
N GLY A 71 17.24 -14.53 12.84
CA GLY A 71 15.98 -14.08 13.43
C GLY A 71 15.35 -12.88 12.72
N PHE A 72 16.15 -12.04 12.06
CA PHE A 72 15.61 -10.94 11.25
C PHE A 72 14.91 -11.43 9.97
N LEU A 73 15.43 -12.46 9.28
CA LEU A 73 14.71 -13.04 8.14
C LEU A 73 13.43 -13.75 8.57
N SER A 74 13.43 -14.39 9.74
CA SER A 74 12.20 -14.92 10.34
C SER A 74 11.18 -13.83 10.63
N GLY A 75 11.61 -12.70 11.20
CA GLY A 75 10.76 -11.52 11.40
C GLY A 75 10.22 -10.95 10.09
N ALA A 76 11.04 -10.91 9.03
CA ALA A 76 10.64 -10.47 7.70
C ALA A 76 9.55 -11.40 7.11
N ALA A 77 9.73 -12.72 7.20
CA ALA A 77 8.73 -13.69 6.75
C ALA A 77 7.42 -13.62 7.58
N LEU A 78 7.51 -13.44 8.90
CA LEU A 78 6.33 -13.23 9.75
C LEU A 78 5.59 -11.94 9.40
N ALA A 79 6.31 -10.87 9.05
CA ALA A 79 5.69 -9.65 8.56
C ALA A 79 4.91 -9.89 7.26
N LEU A 80 5.46 -10.63 6.30
CA LEU A 80 4.72 -11.00 5.09
C LEU A 80 3.54 -11.94 5.37
N LEU A 81 3.66 -12.84 6.36
CA LEU A 81 2.53 -13.65 6.81
C LEU A 81 1.41 -12.76 7.37
N ALA A 82 1.74 -11.79 8.22
CA ALA A 82 0.75 -10.84 8.72
C ALA A 82 0.15 -9.98 7.60
N ALA A 83 0.96 -9.60 6.59
CA ALA A 83 0.47 -8.90 5.41
C ALA A 83 -0.56 -9.74 4.64
N SER A 84 -0.36 -11.05 4.46
CA SER A 84 -1.33 -11.90 3.74
C SER A 84 -2.69 -12.01 4.45
N LEU A 85 -2.75 -11.71 5.74
CA LEU A 85 -3.98 -11.65 6.54
C LEU A 85 -4.68 -10.28 6.49
N CYS A 86 -4.11 -9.29 5.80
CA CYS A 86 -4.66 -7.93 5.67
C CYS A 86 -5.52 -7.74 4.41
N GLY A 87 -6.15 -8.80 3.90
CA GLY A 87 -6.94 -8.78 2.66
C GLY A 87 -6.09 -8.96 1.40
N MET A 88 -6.74 -8.92 0.23
CA MET A 88 -6.12 -9.33 -1.05
C MET A 88 -4.91 -8.47 -1.45
N ASN A 89 -4.93 -7.20 -1.06
CA ASN A 89 -3.79 -6.30 -1.27
C ASN A 89 -2.53 -6.79 -0.56
N GLY A 90 -2.67 -7.21 0.70
CA GLY A 90 -1.58 -7.74 1.49
C GLY A 90 -1.12 -9.13 1.02
N VAL A 91 -2.04 -9.95 0.51
CA VAL A 91 -1.70 -11.23 -0.17
C VAL A 91 -0.80 -11.00 -1.38
N LEU A 92 -1.11 -10.00 -2.21
CA LEU A 92 -0.29 -9.64 -3.37
C LEU A 92 1.13 -9.21 -2.98
N PHE A 93 1.27 -8.40 -1.94
CA PHE A 93 2.58 -8.07 -1.39
C PHE A 93 3.30 -9.34 -0.91
N ALA A 94 2.65 -10.13 -0.05
CA ALA A 94 3.24 -11.31 0.57
C ALA A 94 3.71 -12.35 -0.46
N ILE A 95 2.91 -12.66 -1.48
CA ILE A 95 3.26 -13.61 -2.54
C ILE A 95 4.43 -13.08 -3.36
N THR A 96 4.34 -11.83 -3.85
CA THR A 96 5.39 -11.25 -4.70
C THR A 96 6.73 -11.25 -3.99
N GLU A 97 6.76 -10.77 -2.74
CA GLU A 97 7.96 -10.70 -1.92
C GLU A 97 8.50 -12.08 -1.54
N SER A 98 7.63 -13.01 -1.16
CA SER A 98 8.07 -14.37 -0.80
C SER A 98 8.68 -15.09 -2.00
N ILE A 99 8.11 -14.94 -3.21
CA ILE A 99 8.69 -15.49 -4.43
C ILE A 99 10.08 -14.90 -4.66
N GLY A 100 10.24 -13.58 -4.57
CA GLY A 100 11.56 -12.99 -4.79
C GLY A 100 12.57 -13.36 -3.71
N MET A 101 12.19 -13.38 -2.45
CA MET A 101 13.07 -13.82 -1.37
C MET A 101 13.50 -15.27 -1.55
N LEU A 102 12.61 -16.16 -2.01
CA LEU A 102 12.98 -17.53 -2.36
C LEU A 102 13.94 -17.56 -3.55
N VAL A 103 13.68 -16.80 -4.62
CA VAL A 103 14.61 -16.66 -5.76
C VAL A 103 15.98 -16.19 -5.29
N TRP A 104 16.03 -15.20 -4.41
CA TRP A 104 17.27 -14.69 -3.82
C TRP A 104 18.02 -15.74 -3.00
N LEU A 105 17.30 -16.47 -2.13
CA LEU A 105 17.88 -17.49 -1.24
C LEU A 105 18.32 -18.75 -2.00
N PHE A 106 17.70 -19.06 -3.14
CA PHE A 106 18.10 -20.16 -4.02
C PHE A 106 19.18 -19.77 -5.04
N TYR A 107 19.39 -18.47 -5.29
CA TYR A 107 20.42 -18.00 -6.20
C TYR A 107 21.80 -18.52 -5.73
N PRO A 108 22.57 -19.21 -6.60
CA PRO A 108 23.80 -19.86 -6.20
C PRO A 108 24.80 -18.85 -5.65
N ARG A 109 25.18 -19.03 -4.38
CA ARG A 109 26.15 -18.22 -3.65
C ARG A 109 27.10 -19.11 -2.88
N THR A 110 28.27 -18.58 -2.57
CA THR A 110 29.32 -19.24 -1.78
C THR A 110 28.91 -19.47 -0.33
N THR A 111 27.89 -18.79 0.18
CA THR A 111 27.35 -18.97 1.54
C THR A 111 26.34 -20.11 1.64
N PRO A 112 26.35 -20.89 2.74
CA PRO A 112 25.39 -21.96 2.97
C PRO A 112 23.95 -21.43 2.99
N ARG A 113 23.02 -22.25 2.46
CA ARG A 113 21.60 -21.89 2.37
C ARG A 113 20.99 -21.75 3.75
N ASN A 114 20.25 -20.67 3.98
CA ASN A 114 19.47 -20.47 5.20
C ASN A 114 18.16 -21.25 5.12
N VAL A 115 18.23 -22.55 5.41
CA VAL A 115 17.08 -23.47 5.32
C VAL A 115 15.87 -23.01 6.14
N PRO A 116 16.03 -22.52 7.40
CA PRO A 116 14.91 -21.99 8.16
C PRO A 116 14.21 -20.81 7.47
N ALA A 117 14.97 -19.85 6.92
CA ALA A 117 14.39 -18.72 6.20
C ALA A 117 13.64 -19.18 4.93
N ILE A 118 14.22 -20.11 4.17
CA ILE A 118 13.58 -20.70 2.99
C ILE A 118 12.24 -21.34 3.36
N ALA A 119 12.21 -22.15 4.42
CA ALA A 119 10.99 -22.80 4.89
C ALA A 119 9.91 -21.78 5.29
N MET A 120 10.28 -20.71 6.00
CA MET A 120 9.32 -19.68 6.39
C MET A 120 8.73 -18.93 5.20
N PHE A 121 9.55 -18.48 4.24
CA PHE A 121 9.02 -17.82 3.03
C PHE A 121 8.17 -18.78 2.18
N ALA A 122 8.52 -20.07 2.14
CA ALA A 122 7.70 -21.08 1.47
C ALA A 122 6.33 -21.26 2.15
N VAL A 123 6.28 -21.23 3.49
CA VAL A 123 5.01 -21.26 4.25
C VAL A 123 4.17 -20.02 3.96
N VAL A 124 4.77 -18.82 3.93
CA VAL A 124 4.05 -17.59 3.56
C VAL A 124 3.44 -17.72 2.17
N LEU A 125 4.21 -18.23 1.20
CA LEU A 125 3.74 -18.43 -0.17
C LEU A 125 2.60 -19.44 -0.23
N ALA A 126 2.70 -20.57 0.48
CA ALA A 126 1.65 -21.58 0.54
C ALA A 126 0.35 -21.02 1.14
N ILE A 127 0.44 -20.29 2.26
CA ILE A 127 -0.71 -19.65 2.89
C ILE A 127 -1.31 -18.58 1.97
N GLY A 128 -0.47 -17.73 1.36
CA GLY A 128 -0.92 -16.72 0.40
C GLY A 128 -1.64 -17.34 -0.80
N ALA A 129 -1.12 -18.43 -1.36
CA ALA A 129 -1.76 -19.16 -2.44
C ALA A 129 -3.10 -19.79 -2.03
N LEU A 130 -3.18 -20.35 -0.81
CA LEU A 130 -4.44 -20.88 -0.27
C LEU A 130 -5.50 -19.78 -0.11
N ILE A 131 -5.12 -18.61 0.41
CA ILE A 131 -6.02 -17.45 0.52
C ILE A 131 -6.46 -17.01 -0.88
N TRP A 132 -5.52 -16.92 -1.83
CA TRP A 132 -5.81 -16.55 -3.22
C TRP A 132 -6.83 -17.47 -3.89
N VAL A 133 -6.65 -18.78 -3.76
CA VAL A 133 -7.54 -19.79 -4.37
C VAL A 133 -8.95 -19.73 -3.77
N LYS A 134 -9.06 -19.43 -2.47
CA LYS A 134 -10.36 -19.32 -1.78
C LYS A 134 -10.99 -17.93 -1.90
N TRP A 135 -10.28 -16.96 -2.46
CA TRP A 135 -10.78 -15.59 -2.53
C TRP A 135 -11.86 -15.47 -3.59
N VAL A 136 -12.98 -14.85 -3.21
CA VAL A 136 -14.07 -14.53 -4.11
C VAL A 136 -13.93 -13.06 -4.53
N PRO A 137 -13.80 -12.77 -5.84
CA PRO A 137 -13.73 -11.40 -6.31
C PRO A 137 -14.97 -10.60 -5.95
N SER A 138 -14.80 -9.30 -5.74
CA SER A 138 -15.93 -8.39 -5.54
C SER A 138 -16.92 -8.46 -6.72
N ALA A 139 -18.19 -8.12 -6.49
CA ALA A 139 -19.19 -8.06 -7.57
C ALA A 139 -18.77 -7.13 -8.73
N ALA A 140 -17.93 -6.12 -8.47
CA ALA A 140 -17.37 -5.24 -9.50
C ALA A 140 -16.37 -5.94 -10.44
N SER A 141 -15.78 -7.07 -10.04
CA SER A 141 -14.83 -7.81 -10.89
C SER A 141 -15.49 -8.85 -11.81
N SER A 142 -16.78 -9.13 -11.61
CA SER A 142 -17.57 -10.10 -12.39
C SER A 142 -18.42 -9.45 -13.50
N VAL A 143 -18.45 -8.12 -13.61
CA VAL A 143 -19.22 -7.41 -14.65
C VAL A 143 -18.34 -7.18 -15.87
N GLY A 144 -18.60 -7.88 -16.98
CA GLY A 144 -18.02 -7.57 -18.28
C GLY A 144 -16.54 -7.91 -18.49
N GLY A 145 -16.03 -7.55 -19.68
CA GLY A 145 -14.63 -7.73 -20.09
C GLY A 145 -13.74 -6.54 -19.69
N ILE A 146 -12.42 -6.73 -19.80
CA ILE A 146 -11.45 -5.64 -19.56
C ILE A 146 -11.58 -4.59 -20.67
N ASN A 147 -11.85 -3.35 -20.31
CA ASN A 147 -11.76 -2.23 -21.25
C ASN A 147 -10.32 -1.68 -21.26
N SER A 148 -9.58 -1.92 -22.34
CA SER A 148 -8.17 -1.52 -22.45
C SER A 148 -7.92 -0.03 -22.29
N ARG A 149 -8.82 0.83 -22.78
CA ARG A 149 -8.69 2.29 -22.63
C ARG A 149 -8.81 2.69 -21.16
N VAL A 150 -9.78 2.10 -20.47
CA VAL A 150 -9.98 2.32 -19.03
C VAL A 150 -8.79 1.77 -18.26
N PHE A 151 -8.35 0.55 -18.55
CA PHE A 151 -7.16 -0.06 -17.94
C PHE A 151 -5.92 0.83 -18.04
N ILE A 152 -5.59 1.35 -19.23
CA ILE A 152 -4.44 2.25 -19.43
C ILE A 152 -4.60 3.52 -18.58
N ARG A 153 -5.80 4.10 -18.54
CA ARG A 153 -6.08 5.28 -17.71
C ARG A 153 -5.91 5.00 -16.22
N TYR A 154 -6.33 3.82 -15.76
CA TYR A 154 -6.09 3.39 -14.37
C TYR A 154 -4.59 3.31 -14.08
N ILE A 155 -3.79 2.66 -14.94
CA ILE A 155 -2.34 2.58 -14.75
C ILE A 155 -1.70 3.98 -14.72
N TYR A 156 -2.05 4.83 -15.68
CA TYR A 156 -1.57 6.22 -15.77
C TYR A 156 -1.86 7.02 -14.49
N SER A 157 -2.98 6.74 -13.82
CA SER A 157 -3.38 7.47 -12.62
C SER A 157 -2.90 6.80 -11.32
N LEU A 158 -2.72 5.48 -11.30
CA LEU A 158 -2.28 4.71 -10.13
C LEU A 158 -0.78 4.85 -9.84
N VAL A 159 0.05 4.95 -10.88
CA VAL A 159 1.50 5.13 -10.73
C VAL A 159 1.84 6.34 -9.85
N PRO A 160 1.26 7.53 -10.07
CA PRO A 160 1.49 8.69 -9.19
C PRO A 160 0.60 8.76 -7.96
N ALA A 161 -0.30 7.80 -7.72
CA ALA A 161 -1.38 7.93 -6.73
C ALA A 161 -0.90 8.10 -5.27
N SER A 162 0.36 7.79 -4.96
CA SER A 162 0.97 8.07 -3.65
C SER A 162 1.09 9.56 -3.33
N MET A 163 1.02 10.42 -4.36
CA MET A 163 0.87 11.88 -4.23
C MET A 163 -0.60 12.31 -3.98
N GLY A 164 -1.55 11.38 -3.93
CA GLY A 164 -2.96 11.64 -3.63
C GLY A 164 -3.58 12.70 -4.56
N VAL A 165 -4.21 13.74 -4.00
CA VAL A 165 -4.94 14.78 -4.75
C VAL A 165 -4.11 15.46 -5.84
N LEU A 166 -2.82 15.72 -5.60
CA LEU A 166 -1.95 16.33 -6.61
C LEU A 166 -1.84 15.47 -7.88
N SER A 167 -1.91 14.14 -7.73
CA SER A 167 -1.91 13.22 -8.89
C SER A 167 -3.15 13.33 -9.76
N PHE A 168 -4.22 14.00 -9.29
CA PHE A 168 -5.43 14.26 -10.08
C PHE A 168 -5.38 15.63 -10.76
N GLN A 169 -4.90 16.65 -10.06
CA GLN A 169 -4.80 18.00 -10.61
C GLN A 169 -3.68 18.10 -11.64
N ASN A 170 -2.57 17.38 -11.41
CA ASN A 170 -1.35 17.44 -12.20
C ASN A 170 -0.87 16.04 -12.61
N THR A 171 -1.79 15.18 -13.08
CA THR A 171 -1.51 13.75 -13.35
C THR A 171 -0.32 13.52 -14.26
N PHE A 172 -0.18 14.30 -15.34
CA PHE A 172 0.92 14.14 -16.29
C PHE A 172 2.28 14.33 -15.63
N PHE A 173 2.44 15.43 -14.89
CA PHE A 173 3.69 15.75 -14.22
C PHE A 173 4.00 14.74 -13.10
N ALA A 174 2.99 14.37 -12.31
CA ALA A 174 3.15 13.38 -11.26
C ALA A 174 3.54 12.00 -11.84
N PHE A 175 2.87 11.56 -12.91
CA PHE A 175 3.16 10.31 -13.61
C PHE A 175 4.57 10.32 -14.18
N LEU A 176 4.97 11.41 -14.85
CA LEU A 176 6.31 11.56 -15.43
C LEU A 176 7.39 11.46 -14.34
N THR A 177 7.23 12.18 -13.23
CA THR A 177 8.20 12.16 -12.12
C THR A 177 8.38 10.76 -11.54
N VAL A 178 7.28 10.06 -11.22
CA VAL A 178 7.37 8.70 -10.65
C VAL A 178 7.91 7.71 -11.68
N SER A 179 7.53 7.83 -12.96
CA SER A 179 8.01 6.96 -14.03
C SER A 179 9.50 7.16 -14.32
N LEU A 180 10.01 8.39 -14.25
CA LEU A 180 11.45 8.66 -14.39
C LEU A 180 12.24 8.07 -13.22
N LEU A 181 11.74 8.18 -11.99
CA LEU A 181 12.35 7.54 -10.82
C LEU A 181 12.39 6.01 -10.99
N LEU A 182 11.26 5.42 -11.37
CA LEU A 182 11.15 3.98 -11.59
C LEU A 182 12.10 3.51 -12.71
N THR A 183 12.16 4.25 -13.82
CA THR A 183 13.08 3.95 -14.93
C THR A 183 14.54 4.04 -14.50
N GLY A 184 14.90 5.08 -13.73
CA GLY A 184 16.24 5.23 -13.17
C GLY A 184 16.62 4.06 -12.25
N MET A 185 15.70 3.65 -11.37
CA MET A 185 15.87 2.47 -10.52
C MET A 185 16.12 1.22 -11.36
N LEU A 186 15.27 0.95 -12.36
CA LEU A 186 15.41 -0.21 -13.24
C LEU A 186 16.75 -0.20 -14.01
N ALA A 187 17.19 0.97 -14.48
CA ALA A 187 18.49 1.11 -15.15
C ALA A 187 19.66 0.74 -14.22
N PHE A 188 19.66 1.25 -12.98
CA PHE A 188 20.68 0.89 -11.99
C PHE A 188 20.63 -0.60 -11.62
N MET A 189 19.44 -1.16 -11.47
CA MET A 189 19.26 -2.59 -11.18
C MET A 189 19.79 -3.46 -12.32
N ALA A 190 19.47 -3.13 -13.57
CA ALA A 190 20.00 -3.83 -14.75
C ALA A 190 21.53 -3.78 -14.80
N GLN A 191 22.14 -2.62 -14.51
CA GLN A 191 23.59 -2.48 -14.43
C GLN A 191 24.20 -3.35 -13.31
N LYS A 192 23.56 -3.41 -12.14
CA LYS A 192 24.00 -4.25 -11.02
C LYS A 192 23.88 -5.75 -11.28
N LEU A 193 22.80 -6.18 -11.95
CA LEU A 193 22.67 -7.55 -12.42
C LEU A 193 23.79 -7.89 -13.42
N LYS A 194 24.03 -7.02 -14.40
CA LYS A 194 25.09 -7.22 -15.41
C LYS A 194 26.48 -7.31 -14.78
N SER A 195 26.76 -6.46 -13.79
CA SER A 195 28.05 -6.44 -13.06
C SER A 195 28.13 -7.47 -11.92
N ARG A 196 27.07 -8.26 -11.67
CA ARG A 196 26.97 -9.22 -10.55
C ARG A 196 27.26 -8.60 -9.17
N SER A 197 26.96 -7.31 -9.01
CA SER A 197 27.20 -6.53 -7.78
C SER A 197 25.92 -6.31 -6.96
N LEU A 198 24.85 -7.04 -7.28
CA LEU A 198 23.55 -6.87 -6.66
C LEU A 198 23.55 -7.36 -5.21
N THR A 199 23.20 -6.47 -4.27
CA THR A 199 23.09 -6.77 -2.83
C THR A 199 21.66 -7.08 -2.41
N LEU A 200 21.46 -7.66 -1.23
CA LEU A 200 20.11 -8.00 -0.74
C LEU A 200 19.28 -6.74 -0.55
N ASP A 201 19.89 -5.67 -0.04
CA ASP A 201 19.23 -4.38 0.13
C ASP A 201 18.70 -3.82 -1.19
N ASP A 202 19.51 -3.90 -2.27
CA ASP A 202 19.07 -3.49 -3.62
C ASP A 202 17.88 -4.32 -4.09
N TYR A 203 17.98 -5.64 -3.89
CA TYR A 203 16.98 -6.60 -4.32
C TYR A 203 15.65 -6.36 -3.62
N VAL A 204 15.66 -6.25 -2.28
CA VAL A 204 14.48 -6.00 -1.42
C VAL A 204 13.77 -4.70 -1.80
N LEU A 205 14.52 -3.61 -2.02
CA LEU A 205 13.92 -2.33 -2.44
C LEU A 205 13.28 -2.44 -3.84
N ALA A 206 13.97 -3.09 -4.78
CA ALA A 206 13.46 -3.24 -6.14
C ALA A 206 12.21 -4.12 -6.20
N ILE A 207 12.18 -5.22 -5.43
CA ILE A 207 11.00 -6.06 -5.37
C ILE A 207 9.83 -5.40 -4.63
N ALA A 208 10.08 -4.56 -3.62
CA ALA A 208 9.04 -3.79 -2.95
C ALA A 208 8.32 -2.83 -3.90
N ALA A 209 9.07 -2.18 -4.78
CA ALA A 209 8.52 -1.37 -5.86
C ALA A 209 7.73 -2.23 -6.86
N LEU A 210 8.24 -3.41 -7.23
CA LEU A 210 7.55 -4.35 -8.12
C LEU A 210 6.25 -4.88 -7.51
N ALA A 211 6.24 -5.26 -6.24
CA ALA A 211 5.06 -5.75 -5.54
C ALA A 211 3.96 -4.67 -5.51
N SER A 212 4.35 -3.41 -5.30
CA SER A 212 3.42 -2.28 -5.41
C SER A 212 2.86 -2.13 -6.82
N LEU A 213 3.69 -2.24 -7.86
CA LEU A 213 3.23 -2.24 -9.25
C LEU A 213 2.26 -3.39 -9.54
N MET A 214 2.53 -4.60 -9.02
CA MET A 214 1.64 -5.76 -9.17
C MET A 214 0.29 -5.52 -8.51
N VAL A 215 0.27 -4.89 -7.32
CA VAL A 215 -0.99 -4.45 -6.69
C VAL A 215 -1.72 -3.45 -7.57
N MET A 216 -1.01 -2.45 -8.13
CA MET A 216 -1.63 -1.45 -9.01
C MET A 216 -2.21 -2.08 -10.29
N ILE A 217 -1.50 -3.03 -10.90
CA ILE A 217 -1.98 -3.78 -12.07
C ILE A 217 -3.24 -4.58 -11.71
N SER A 218 -3.23 -5.28 -10.57
CA SER A 218 -4.40 -6.03 -10.10
C SER A 218 -5.63 -5.14 -9.91
N VAL A 219 -5.44 -3.96 -9.30
CA VAL A 219 -6.50 -2.96 -9.13
C VAL A 219 -7.00 -2.45 -10.48
N ALA A 220 -6.11 -2.11 -11.41
CA ALA A 220 -6.48 -1.65 -12.75
C ALA A 220 -7.29 -2.72 -13.51
N VAL A 221 -6.86 -3.98 -13.46
CA VAL A 221 -7.60 -5.11 -14.07
C VAL A 221 -8.98 -5.26 -13.44
N GLY A 222 -9.07 -5.28 -12.11
CA GLY A 222 -10.33 -5.46 -11.40
C GLY A 222 -11.32 -4.32 -11.63
N ARG A 223 -10.86 -3.07 -11.56
CA ARG A 223 -11.73 -1.89 -11.65
C ARG A 223 -12.08 -1.49 -13.08
N SER A 224 -11.25 -1.80 -14.07
CA SER A 224 -11.53 -1.52 -15.49
C SER A 224 -12.74 -2.27 -16.07
N LYS A 225 -13.24 -3.29 -15.35
CA LYS A 225 -14.39 -4.10 -15.75
C LYS A 225 -15.74 -3.45 -15.44
N ALA A 226 -15.89 -2.83 -14.26
CA ALA A 226 -17.19 -2.34 -13.80
C ALA A 226 -17.24 -0.87 -13.36
N GLN A 227 -16.12 -0.29 -12.91
CA GLN A 227 -16.18 0.92 -12.08
C GLN A 227 -16.01 2.25 -12.85
N GLY A 228 -16.24 2.26 -14.15
CA GLY A 228 -16.14 3.48 -14.96
C GLY A 228 -14.75 4.13 -14.85
N GLU A 229 -14.71 5.46 -14.81
CA GLU A 229 -13.45 6.21 -14.80
C GLU A 229 -12.81 6.33 -13.39
N TRP A 230 -11.47 6.46 -13.38
CA TRP A 230 -10.70 6.73 -12.18
C TRP A 230 -11.14 8.02 -11.47
N ASN A 231 -11.23 8.00 -10.14
CA ASN A 231 -11.69 9.13 -9.33
C ASN A 231 -10.86 9.33 -8.05
N ASN A 232 -11.04 10.50 -7.42
CA ASN A 232 -10.28 10.93 -6.23
C ASN A 232 -10.40 9.95 -5.07
N VAL A 233 -11.59 9.36 -4.87
CA VAL A 233 -11.82 8.38 -3.81
C VAL A 233 -10.92 7.17 -4.04
N LEU A 234 -10.90 6.58 -5.24
CA LEU A 234 -10.05 5.43 -5.55
C LEU A 234 -8.56 5.74 -5.34
N GLY A 235 -8.07 6.92 -5.77
CA GLY A 235 -6.67 7.30 -5.53
C GLY A 235 -6.31 7.47 -4.06
N MET A 236 -7.25 7.95 -3.25
CA MET A 236 -7.04 8.10 -1.81
C MET A 236 -7.07 6.78 -1.03
N HIS A 237 -7.55 5.69 -1.64
CA HIS A 237 -7.49 4.34 -1.07
C HIS A 237 -6.29 3.55 -1.60
N TYR A 238 -6.17 3.46 -2.92
CA TYR A 238 -5.15 2.63 -3.57
C TYR A 238 -3.78 3.31 -3.63
N GLY A 239 -3.72 4.64 -3.56
CA GLY A 239 -2.46 5.40 -3.64
C GLY A 239 -1.49 5.11 -2.50
N LEU A 240 -1.99 4.73 -1.32
CA LEU A 240 -1.11 4.36 -0.21
C LEU A 240 -0.26 3.14 -0.57
N MET A 241 -0.82 2.22 -1.34
CA MET A 241 -0.11 1.00 -1.75
C MET A 241 0.90 1.25 -2.87
N SER A 242 0.85 2.38 -3.56
CA SER A 242 1.87 2.75 -4.53
C SER A 242 3.07 3.48 -3.91
N VAL A 243 3.07 3.73 -2.59
CA VAL A 243 4.13 4.49 -1.89
C VAL A 243 5.53 3.92 -2.08
N PHE A 244 5.68 2.60 -2.16
CA PHE A 244 6.99 1.99 -2.33
C PHE A 244 7.58 2.25 -3.72
N ILE A 245 6.78 2.61 -4.73
CA ILE A 245 7.29 2.92 -6.07
C ILE A 245 8.21 4.15 -6.01
N PRO A 246 7.75 5.37 -5.66
CA PRO A 246 8.63 6.52 -5.59
C PRO A 246 9.65 6.40 -4.46
N VAL A 247 9.30 5.82 -3.31
CA VAL A 247 10.23 5.73 -2.17
C VAL A 247 11.41 4.80 -2.49
N CYS A 248 11.16 3.55 -2.88
CA CYS A 248 12.25 2.61 -3.15
C CYS A 248 13.06 3.03 -4.38
N SER A 249 12.39 3.57 -5.41
CA SER A 249 13.08 4.12 -6.59
C SER A 249 13.99 5.28 -6.21
N TRP A 250 13.52 6.22 -5.38
CA TRP A 250 14.33 7.32 -4.88
C TRP A 250 15.53 6.84 -4.08
N LEU A 251 15.36 5.88 -3.17
CA LEU A 251 16.47 5.35 -2.37
C LEU A 251 17.57 4.76 -3.24
N ILE A 252 17.21 3.96 -4.25
CA ILE A 252 18.15 3.39 -5.21
C ILE A 252 18.82 4.50 -6.03
N VAL A 253 18.03 5.34 -6.72
CA VAL A 253 18.56 6.38 -7.62
C VAL A 253 19.50 7.35 -6.88
N SER A 254 19.07 7.83 -5.72
CA SER A 254 19.82 8.83 -4.94
C SER A 254 21.12 8.32 -4.32
N LYS A 255 21.31 6.98 -4.22
CA LYS A 255 22.58 6.37 -3.79
C LYS A 255 23.66 6.48 -4.86
N TRP A 256 23.27 6.48 -6.13
CA TRP A 256 24.19 6.38 -7.27
C TRP A 256 24.30 7.67 -8.07
N LEU A 257 23.43 8.65 -7.82
CA LEU A 257 23.57 10.00 -8.38
C LEU A 257 24.70 10.78 -7.69
N PRO A 258 25.43 11.63 -8.43
CA PRO A 258 26.35 12.60 -7.84
C PRO A 258 25.64 13.48 -6.80
N ASP A 259 26.35 13.88 -5.74
CA ASP A 259 25.74 14.55 -4.59
C ASP A 259 24.94 15.81 -4.93
N ARG A 260 25.44 16.62 -5.87
CA ARG A 260 24.73 17.82 -6.35
C ARG A 260 23.43 17.46 -7.07
N ALA A 261 23.48 16.51 -8.00
CA ALA A 261 22.30 16.06 -8.75
C ALA A 261 21.26 15.45 -7.81
N SER A 262 21.72 14.57 -6.91
CA SER A 262 20.87 13.96 -5.89
C SER A 262 20.27 15.00 -4.94
N SER A 263 21.00 16.05 -4.56
CA SER A 263 20.44 17.11 -3.71
C SER A 263 19.37 17.93 -4.44
N LEU A 264 19.61 18.31 -5.70
CA LEU A 264 18.64 19.07 -6.52
C LEU A 264 17.36 18.26 -6.76
N VAL A 265 17.49 17.01 -7.20
CA VAL A 265 16.35 16.11 -7.39
C VAL A 265 15.63 15.88 -6.06
N GLY A 266 16.37 15.69 -4.97
CA GLY A 266 15.80 15.51 -3.64
C GLY A 266 14.99 16.71 -3.16
N ILE A 267 15.48 17.94 -3.35
CA ILE A 267 14.75 19.17 -3.01
C ILE A 267 13.47 19.28 -3.84
N ALA A 268 13.56 19.03 -5.16
CA ALA A 268 12.41 19.08 -6.05
C ALA A 268 11.34 18.06 -5.63
N LEU A 269 11.74 16.81 -5.36
CA LEU A 269 10.84 15.77 -4.88
C LEU A 269 10.22 16.11 -3.52
N ALA A 270 11.01 16.61 -2.57
CA ALA A 270 10.50 17.02 -1.26
C ALA A 270 9.46 18.14 -1.39
N ALA A 271 9.71 19.15 -2.23
CA ALA A 271 8.77 20.22 -2.49
C ALA A 271 7.46 19.71 -3.13
N MET A 272 7.57 18.85 -4.15
CA MET A 272 6.41 18.23 -4.79
C MET A 272 5.56 17.42 -3.80
N PHE A 273 6.19 16.55 -3.00
CA PHE A 273 5.48 15.73 -2.03
C PHE A 273 4.93 16.56 -0.86
N TYR A 274 5.58 17.67 -0.50
CA TYR A 274 5.04 18.61 0.47
C TYR A 274 3.77 19.29 -0.05
N ILE A 275 3.77 19.78 -1.29
CA ILE A 275 2.57 20.36 -1.93
C ILE A 275 1.46 19.31 -1.97
N ALA A 276 1.78 18.09 -2.42
CA ALA A 276 0.85 16.97 -2.38
C ALA A 276 0.28 16.74 -0.97
N PHE A 277 1.12 16.72 0.06
CA PHE A 277 0.67 16.55 1.44
C PHE A 277 -0.34 17.62 1.86
N ILE A 278 -0.08 18.90 1.56
CA ILE A 278 -0.98 20.01 1.88
C ILE A 278 -2.32 19.88 1.14
N GLU A 279 -2.29 19.61 -0.17
CA GLU A 279 -3.51 19.43 -0.96
C GLU A 279 -4.34 18.24 -0.47
N ASN A 280 -3.69 17.13 -0.12
CA ASN A 280 -4.35 15.97 0.45
C ASN A 280 -5.01 16.29 1.80
N ALA A 281 -4.30 17.01 2.67
CA ALA A 281 -4.84 17.43 3.95
C ALA A 281 -6.08 18.33 3.76
N GLN A 282 -6.00 19.33 2.89
CA GLN A 282 -7.11 20.24 2.60
C GLN A 282 -8.32 19.50 2.03
N TRP A 283 -8.12 18.61 1.06
CA TRP A 283 -9.20 17.80 0.49
C TRP A 283 -9.87 16.92 1.56
N ARG A 284 -9.08 16.25 2.41
CA ARG A 284 -9.62 15.38 3.46
C ARG A 284 -10.43 16.19 4.48
N TYR A 285 -9.96 17.35 4.92
CA TYR A 285 -10.74 18.23 5.79
C TYR A 285 -12.02 18.72 5.11
N SER A 286 -11.96 19.06 3.82
CA SER A 286 -13.16 19.44 3.05
C SER A 286 -14.18 18.31 3.00
N VAL A 287 -13.76 17.07 2.77
CA VAL A 287 -14.63 15.88 2.77
C VAL A 287 -15.20 15.59 4.16
N VAL A 288 -14.39 15.69 5.21
CA VAL A 288 -14.87 15.53 6.61
C VAL A 288 -15.94 16.57 6.92
N ASN A 289 -15.70 17.83 6.54
CA ASN A 289 -16.63 18.92 6.81
C ASN A 289 -17.92 18.78 5.99
N SER A 290 -17.86 18.29 4.75
CA SER A 290 -19.03 18.12 3.90
C SER A 290 -19.85 16.86 4.22
N ALA A 291 -19.20 15.79 4.71
CA ALA A 291 -19.87 14.54 5.05
C ALA A 291 -20.16 14.37 6.56
N GLY A 292 -19.63 15.26 7.41
CA GLY A 292 -19.63 15.08 8.86
C GLY A 292 -21.03 14.99 9.48
N GLU A 293 -21.97 15.81 9.02
CA GLU A 293 -23.36 15.75 9.50
C GLU A 293 -24.02 14.43 9.12
N HIS A 294 -23.90 14.01 7.85
CA HIS A 294 -24.44 12.73 7.36
C HIS A 294 -23.81 11.53 8.08
N GLN A 295 -22.50 11.54 8.32
CA GLN A 295 -21.83 10.51 9.10
C GLN A 295 -22.29 10.47 10.55
N THR A 296 -22.53 11.64 11.15
CA THR A 296 -23.08 11.72 12.51
C THR A 296 -24.48 11.14 12.55
N GLN A 297 -25.32 11.42 11.55
CA GLN A 297 -26.66 10.82 11.42
C GLN A 297 -26.59 9.29 11.29
N ILE A 298 -25.68 8.76 10.47
CA ILE A 298 -25.48 7.31 10.34
C ILE A 298 -25.05 6.69 11.66
N VAL A 299 -24.06 7.27 12.35
CA VAL A 299 -23.58 6.74 13.64
C VAL A 299 -24.70 6.76 14.70
N GLN A 300 -25.46 7.85 14.77
CA GLN A 300 -26.62 7.94 15.67
C GLN A 300 -27.68 6.89 15.31
N ALA A 301 -27.95 6.67 14.02
CA ALA A 301 -28.90 5.66 13.57
C ALA A 301 -28.42 4.23 13.88
N LEU A 302 -27.12 3.95 13.74
CA LEU A 302 -26.50 2.68 14.12
C LEU A 302 -26.60 2.42 15.63
N GLN A 303 -26.46 3.45 16.45
CA GLN A 303 -26.60 3.39 17.90
C GLN A 303 -28.07 3.36 18.37
N ALA A 304 -28.99 3.91 17.58
CA ALA A 304 -30.42 3.86 17.89
C ALA A 304 -30.95 2.42 17.85
N GLY A 305 -32.00 2.13 18.62
CA GLY A 305 -32.65 0.81 18.65
C GLY A 305 -33.38 0.42 17.35
N THR A 306 -33.21 1.17 16.27
CA THR A 306 -33.77 0.91 14.94
C THR A 306 -33.28 -0.44 14.41
N ASP A 307 -34.17 -1.22 13.82
CA ASP A 307 -33.86 -2.54 13.26
C ASP A 307 -32.69 -2.49 12.25
N ALA A 308 -31.79 -3.48 12.33
CA ALA A 308 -30.56 -3.51 11.54
C ALA A 308 -30.83 -3.67 10.04
N LYS A 309 -31.91 -4.35 9.63
CA LYS A 309 -32.28 -4.46 8.21
C LYS A 309 -32.78 -3.14 7.67
N VAL A 310 -33.59 -2.41 8.45
CA VAL A 310 -34.07 -1.07 8.07
C VAL A 310 -32.90 -0.11 7.85
N LEU A 311 -31.90 -0.13 8.74
CA LEU A 311 -30.70 0.67 8.58
C LEU A 311 -29.85 0.23 7.39
N ALA A 312 -29.73 -1.08 7.16
CA ALA A 312 -29.04 -1.59 5.98
C ALA A 312 -29.74 -1.14 4.69
N ASP A 313 -31.06 -1.26 4.59
CA ASP A 313 -31.81 -0.79 3.42
C ASP A 313 -31.67 0.72 3.20
N THR A 314 -31.58 1.50 4.28
CA THR A 314 -31.47 2.97 4.22
C THR A 314 -30.05 3.42 3.83
N TYR A 315 -29.03 2.80 4.41
CA TYR A 315 -27.64 3.27 4.36
C TYR A 315 -26.69 2.33 3.61
N VAL A 316 -27.17 1.27 2.93
CA VAL A 316 -26.28 0.30 2.24
C VAL A 316 -25.28 0.99 1.31
N ASN A 317 -25.70 2.06 0.63
CA ASN A 317 -24.85 2.82 -0.30
C ASN A 317 -23.72 3.60 0.39
N ASP A 318 -23.84 3.88 1.69
CA ASP A 318 -22.77 4.51 2.47
C ASP A 318 -21.67 3.51 2.87
N PHE A 319 -21.97 2.22 2.83
CA PHE A 319 -21.04 1.15 3.16
C PHE A 319 -20.52 0.38 1.94
N THR A 320 -21.35 0.18 0.92
CA THR A 320 -21.07 -0.72 -0.22
C THR A 320 -22.05 -0.47 -1.39
N ILE A 321 -21.92 -1.24 -2.48
CA ILE A 321 -22.87 -1.21 -3.60
C ILE A 321 -24.18 -1.87 -3.16
N ASP A 322 -25.32 -1.26 -3.46
CA ASP A 322 -26.62 -1.85 -3.16
C ASP A 322 -26.88 -3.16 -3.91
N THR A 323 -26.84 -4.28 -3.17
CA THR A 323 -27.27 -5.62 -3.64
C THR A 323 -27.96 -6.36 -2.48
N PRO A 324 -28.81 -7.38 -2.76
CA PRO A 324 -29.45 -8.16 -1.69
C PRO A 324 -28.46 -8.79 -0.70
N GLN A 325 -27.34 -9.32 -1.21
CA GLN A 325 -26.28 -9.88 -0.37
C GLN A 325 -25.64 -8.80 0.50
N ASN A 326 -25.27 -7.66 -0.09
CA ASN A 326 -24.62 -6.58 0.62
C ASN A 326 -25.52 -5.94 1.70
N ARG A 327 -26.83 -5.82 1.45
CA ARG A 327 -27.79 -5.40 2.49
C ARG A 327 -27.80 -6.39 3.65
N SER A 328 -27.80 -7.69 3.36
CA SER A 328 -27.72 -8.71 4.41
C SER A 328 -26.40 -8.63 5.18
N ASP A 329 -25.27 -8.45 4.50
CA ASP A 329 -23.95 -8.35 5.12
C ASP A 329 -23.84 -7.10 6.00
N VAL A 330 -24.38 -5.96 5.54
CA VAL A 330 -24.46 -4.72 6.33
C VAL A 330 -25.34 -4.93 7.55
N ALA A 331 -26.54 -5.49 7.41
CA ALA A 331 -27.42 -5.77 8.55
C ALA A 331 -26.76 -6.69 9.59
N ASN A 332 -26.07 -7.74 9.13
CA ASN A 332 -25.31 -8.64 9.99
C ASN A 332 -24.16 -7.92 10.70
N GLY A 333 -23.43 -7.06 9.98
CA GLY A 333 -22.37 -6.22 10.53
C GLY A 333 -22.86 -5.25 11.60
N ILE A 334 -24.03 -4.61 11.39
CA ILE A 334 -24.68 -3.73 12.38
C ILE A 334 -25.09 -4.53 13.62
N THR A 335 -25.65 -5.72 13.43
CA THR A 335 -26.05 -6.60 14.54
C THR A 335 -24.84 -7.04 15.37
N ALA A 336 -23.77 -7.48 14.71
CA ALA A 336 -22.51 -7.85 15.37
C ALA A 336 -21.88 -6.65 16.08
N PHE A 337 -21.89 -5.47 15.45
CA PHE A 337 -21.43 -4.23 16.08
C PHE A 337 -22.20 -3.92 17.37
N ARG A 338 -23.52 -4.11 17.40
CA ARG A 338 -24.33 -3.88 18.60
C ARG A 338 -24.10 -4.94 19.68
N ALA A 339 -23.95 -6.20 19.29
CA ALA A 339 -23.72 -7.30 20.23
C ALA A 339 -22.34 -7.23 20.90
N ASP A 340 -21.29 -7.01 20.11
CA ASP A 340 -19.89 -7.17 20.54
C ASP A 340 -19.11 -5.86 20.63
N GLY A 341 -19.54 -4.82 19.90
CA GLY A 341 -18.81 -3.56 19.74
C GLY A 341 -19.45 -2.33 20.39
N ALA A 342 -20.71 -2.39 20.84
CA ALA A 342 -21.45 -1.20 21.31
C ALA A 342 -20.69 -0.44 22.39
N THR A 343 -20.12 -1.13 23.39
CA THR A 343 -19.34 -0.51 24.47
C THR A 343 -18.03 0.15 24.02
N LEU A 344 -17.40 -0.33 22.94
CA LEU A 344 -16.16 0.25 22.38
C LEU A 344 -16.41 1.56 21.61
N TYR A 345 -17.65 1.79 21.19
CA TYR A 345 -18.04 2.95 20.37
C TYR A 345 -19.15 3.80 21.04
N GLY A 346 -19.27 3.70 22.38
CA GLY A 346 -20.16 4.56 23.18
C GLY A 346 -21.64 4.20 23.20
N GLY A 347 -22.02 3.03 22.68
CA GLY A 347 -23.38 2.48 22.78
C GLY A 347 -23.62 1.76 24.11
N SER A 348 -24.81 1.94 24.69
CA SER A 348 -25.31 1.12 25.80
C SER A 348 -25.85 -0.21 25.26
N ARG A 349 -25.58 -1.31 25.97
CA ARG A 349 -26.18 -2.63 25.69
C ARG A 349 -27.68 -2.64 25.86
#